data_AF-A0A1A9C5B2-F1
#
_entry.id   AF-A0A1A9C5B2-F1
#
_cell.length_a   1.000
_cell.length_b   1.000
_cell.length_c   1.000
_cell.angle_alpha   90.00
_cell.angle_beta   90.00
_cell.angle_gamma   90.00
#
_symmetry.space_group_name_H-M   'P 1'
#
loop_
_entity.id
_entity.type
_entity.pdbx_description
1 polymer ?
#
loop_
_entity_poly.entity_id
_entity_poly.type
_entity_poly.pdbx_seq_one_letter_code
_entity_poly.pdbx_strand_id
1 'polypeptide(L)'
;MQPRFPRRPDTHQAGGPPDDDARLGAELAAVIAAARRRAIRDADRQVDTAHLLHSLLEHDPEVRSVFDDGPRIARLLGYLVQRSIGYGLLWQGSVEDSGSVPVVREADGFSPLAAGALEYACARAASRGDEPARGVDLLAAICVDKDARAVEVLDRAGVDARELYARIESRPENYAHDCGC
;
A
#
# COMPACT_ATOMS: atom_id res chain seq x y z
N MET A 1 12.97 -24.82 53.34
CA MET A 1 12.85 -25.57 52.08
C MET A 1 12.32 -24.60 51.03
N GLN A 2 13.20 -24.00 50.21
CA GLN A 2 12.83 -23.04 49.16
C GLN A 2 12.67 -23.78 47.83
N PRO A 3 11.64 -23.50 47.00
CA PRO A 3 11.56 -24.06 45.67
C PRO A 3 12.53 -23.31 44.74
N ARG A 4 13.47 -24.05 44.15
CA ARG A 4 14.35 -23.58 43.09
C ARG A 4 13.57 -23.60 41.78
N PHE A 5 13.29 -22.42 41.21
CA PHE A 5 12.80 -22.32 39.84
C PHE A 5 13.98 -22.36 38.86
N PRO A 6 13.87 -23.08 37.72
CA PRO A 6 14.93 -23.12 36.74
C PRO A 6 15.03 -21.78 36.00
N ARG A 7 16.27 -21.30 35.89
CA ARG A 7 16.67 -20.14 35.09
C ARG A 7 16.34 -20.43 33.61
N ARG A 8 15.46 -19.63 33.01
CA ARG A 8 15.16 -19.70 31.58
C ARG A 8 16.32 -19.03 30.83
N PRO A 9 16.85 -19.64 29.74
CA PRO A 9 17.97 -19.07 29.00
C PRO A 9 17.56 -17.81 28.24
N ASP A 10 18.52 -16.89 28.18
CA ASP A 10 18.48 -15.66 27.40
C ASP A 10 18.48 -16.01 25.90
N THR A 11 17.37 -15.77 25.21
CA THR A 11 17.38 -15.72 23.73
C THR A 11 17.80 -14.33 23.29
N HIS A 12 19.05 -14.25 22.87
CA HIS A 12 19.64 -13.20 22.04
C HIS A 12 18.78 -12.87 20.80
N GLN A 13 18.61 -11.57 20.56
CA GLN A 13 18.59 -10.85 19.27
C GLN A 13 18.19 -11.57 17.97
N ALA A 14 17.16 -11.02 17.29
CA ALA A 14 17.21 -10.68 15.86
C ALA A 14 16.21 -9.53 15.57
N GLY A 15 16.66 -8.46 14.90
CA GLY A 15 15.95 -7.19 14.74
C GLY A 15 14.76 -7.20 13.77
N GLY A 16 13.79 -6.31 14.03
CA GLY A 16 12.83 -5.84 13.02
C GLY A 16 13.52 -4.90 12.01
N PRO A 17 13.05 -4.79 10.76
CA PRO A 17 13.89 -4.44 9.62
C PRO A 17 14.13 -2.92 9.51
N PRO A 18 15.37 -2.44 9.70
CA PRO A 18 15.77 -1.14 9.15
C PRO A 18 15.90 -1.18 7.61
N ASP A 19 15.91 -2.38 7.01
CA ASP A 19 16.17 -2.61 5.59
C ASP A 19 14.91 -2.41 4.71
N ASP A 20 13.72 -2.76 5.22
CA ASP A 20 12.46 -2.54 4.49
C ASP A 20 12.05 -1.06 4.50
N ASP A 21 12.29 -0.34 5.60
CA ASP A 21 12.10 1.12 5.66
C ASP A 21 13.08 1.85 4.73
N ALA A 22 14.30 1.35 4.54
CA ALA A 22 15.27 1.94 3.61
C ALA A 22 14.86 1.78 2.13
N ARG A 23 14.08 0.73 1.82
CA ARG A 23 13.52 0.48 0.48
C ARG A 23 12.27 1.31 0.21
N LEU A 24 11.67 1.92 1.22
CA LEU A 24 10.50 2.78 1.10
C LEU A 24 10.91 4.25 1.19
N GLY A 25 10.43 5.09 0.28
CA GLY A 25 10.60 6.54 0.42
C GLY A 25 9.86 7.05 1.67
N ALA A 26 10.38 8.13 2.28
CA ALA A 26 9.78 8.70 3.50
C ALA A 26 8.29 9.06 3.34
N GLU A 27 7.90 9.53 2.15
CA GLU A 27 6.50 9.83 1.81
C GLU A 27 5.64 8.56 1.78
N LEU A 28 6.16 7.47 1.20
CA LEU A 28 5.47 6.19 1.15
C LEU A 28 5.35 5.55 2.55
N ALA A 29 6.37 5.70 3.40
CA ALA A 29 6.29 5.28 4.79
C ALA A 29 5.19 6.05 5.56
N ALA A 30 5.04 7.35 5.31
CA ALA A 30 3.96 8.16 5.89
C ALA A 30 2.57 7.71 5.42
N VAL A 31 2.42 7.36 4.14
CA VAL A 31 1.22 6.76 3.55
C VAL A 31 0.87 5.45 4.26
N ILE A 32 1.83 4.54 4.43
CA ILE A 32 1.62 3.26 5.11
C ILE A 32 1.18 3.47 6.57
N ALA A 33 1.85 4.39 7.28
CA ALA A 33 1.48 4.73 8.65
C ALA A 33 0.05 5.28 8.75
N ALA A 34 -0.39 6.08 7.76
CA ALA A 34 -1.76 6.58 7.68
C ALA A 34 -2.77 5.46 7.41
N ALA A 35 -2.45 4.54 6.50
CA ALA A 35 -3.30 3.39 6.16
C ALA A 35 -3.50 2.48 7.39
N ARG A 36 -2.45 2.25 8.18
CA ARG A 36 -2.51 1.51 9.45
C ARG A 36 -3.45 2.16 10.46
N ARG A 37 -3.31 3.48 10.69
CA ARG A 37 -4.20 4.22 11.60
C ARG A 37 -5.66 4.14 11.15
N ARG A 38 -5.90 4.15 9.84
CA ARG A 38 -7.23 4.03 9.26
C ARG A 38 -7.83 2.65 9.47
N ALA A 39 -7.10 1.58 9.16
CA ALA A 39 -7.57 0.21 9.40
C ALA A 39 -7.95 -0.01 10.87
N ILE A 40 -7.13 0.49 11.81
CA ILE A 40 -7.44 0.44 13.25
C ILE A 40 -8.73 1.20 13.58
N ARG A 41 -8.91 2.41 13.04
CA ARG A 41 -10.10 3.23 13.26
C ARG A 41 -11.36 2.56 12.70
N ASP A 42 -11.23 1.91 11.56
CA ASP A 42 -12.32 1.21 10.87
C ASP A 42 -12.55 -0.22 11.43
N ALA A 43 -11.79 -0.60 12.47
CA ALA A 43 -11.80 -1.90 13.14
C ALA A 43 -11.52 -3.09 12.21
N ASP A 44 -10.74 -2.85 11.15
CA ASP A 44 -10.30 -3.89 10.24
C ASP A 44 -9.11 -4.67 10.79
N ARG A 45 -9.10 -5.98 10.53
CA ARG A 45 -8.02 -6.88 10.96
C ARG A 45 -6.73 -6.71 10.17
N GLN A 46 -6.83 -6.14 8.97
CA GLN A 46 -5.72 -5.99 8.02
C GLN A 46 -5.81 -4.65 7.31
N VAL A 47 -4.65 -4.08 6.97
CA VAL A 47 -4.52 -3.01 5.99
C VAL A 47 -4.65 -3.63 4.60
N ASP A 48 -5.75 -3.31 3.91
CA ASP A 48 -6.02 -3.76 2.54
C ASP A 48 -5.60 -2.72 1.48
N THR A 49 -5.67 -3.07 0.19
CA THR A 49 -5.27 -2.15 -0.90
C THR A 49 -6.13 -0.87 -0.94
N ALA A 50 -7.39 -0.92 -0.49
CA ALA A 50 -8.25 0.27 -0.45
C ALA A 50 -7.79 1.26 0.65
N HIS A 51 -7.28 0.77 1.79
CA HIS A 51 -6.64 1.64 2.78
C HIS A 51 -5.40 2.32 2.21
N LEU A 52 -4.56 1.57 1.49
CA LEU A 52 -3.37 2.11 0.83
C LEU A 52 -3.75 3.18 -0.21
N LEU A 53 -4.72 2.90 -1.08
CA LEU A 53 -5.22 3.86 -2.07
C LEU A 53 -5.74 5.14 -1.41
N HIS A 54 -6.51 5.02 -0.33
CA HIS A 54 -7.01 6.18 0.42
C HIS A 54 -5.85 7.03 0.94
N SER A 55 -4.88 6.41 1.61
CA SER A 55 -3.75 7.13 2.16
C SER A 55 -2.84 7.74 1.09
N LEU A 56 -2.66 7.09 -0.06
CA LEU A 56 -1.96 7.67 -1.21
C LEU A 56 -2.67 8.94 -1.71
N LEU A 57 -3.98 8.88 -1.95
CA LEU A 57 -4.76 10.04 -2.39
C LEU A 57 -4.78 11.18 -1.36
N GLU A 58 -4.70 10.86 -0.07
CA GLU A 58 -4.66 11.85 1.01
C GLU A 58 -3.29 12.55 1.09
N HIS A 59 -2.19 11.81 0.98
CA HIS A 59 -0.86 12.32 1.33
C HIS A 59 0.07 12.61 0.14
N ASP A 60 -0.09 11.94 -1.00
CA ASP A 60 0.87 11.99 -2.10
C ASP A 60 0.38 12.86 -3.28
N PRO A 61 0.98 14.04 -3.53
CA PRO A 61 0.63 14.89 -4.67
C PRO A 61 1.04 14.31 -6.03
N GLU A 62 2.12 13.53 -6.09
CA GLU A 62 2.55 12.87 -7.32
C GLU A 62 1.49 11.85 -7.75
N VAL A 63 0.96 11.06 -6.82
CA VAL A 63 -0.16 10.15 -7.05
C VAL A 63 -1.40 10.89 -7.54
N ARG A 64 -1.81 11.97 -6.86
CA ARG A 64 -2.98 12.76 -7.30
C ARG A 64 -2.83 13.29 -8.73
N SER A 65 -1.62 13.66 -9.13
CA SER A 65 -1.36 14.16 -10.49
C SER A 65 -1.58 13.12 -11.58
N VAL A 66 -1.53 11.82 -11.29
CA VAL A 66 -1.79 10.75 -12.28
C VAL A 66 -3.26 10.73 -12.73
N PHE A 67 -4.17 11.18 -11.87
CA PHE A 67 -5.60 11.16 -12.12
C PHE A 67 -6.11 12.34 -12.96
N ASP A 68 -5.27 13.37 -13.19
CA ASP A 68 -5.50 14.60 -13.98
C ASP A 68 -6.77 15.44 -13.66
N ASP A 69 -7.68 14.94 -12.82
CA ASP A 69 -9.05 15.47 -12.67
C ASP A 69 -9.50 15.50 -11.20
N GLY A 70 -9.75 16.71 -10.68
CA GLY A 70 -10.21 16.93 -9.31
C GLY A 70 -11.56 16.25 -8.98
N PRO A 71 -12.61 16.43 -9.81
CA PRO A 71 -13.84 15.66 -9.73
C PRO A 71 -13.67 14.14 -9.65
N ARG A 72 -12.73 13.55 -10.39
CA ARG A 72 -12.43 12.11 -10.33
C ARG A 72 -11.87 11.73 -8.96
N ILE A 73 -10.91 12.49 -8.45
CA ILE A 73 -10.35 12.27 -7.10
C ILE A 73 -11.45 12.40 -6.03
N ALA A 74 -12.34 13.38 -6.16
CA ALA A 74 -13.46 13.56 -5.23
C ALA A 74 -14.42 12.34 -5.24
N ARG A 75 -14.71 11.76 -6.41
CA ARG A 75 -15.51 10.51 -6.49
C ARG A 75 -14.81 9.34 -5.82
N LEU A 76 -13.51 9.15 -6.07
CA LEU A 76 -12.71 8.10 -5.42
C LEU A 76 -12.74 8.22 -3.89
N LEU A 77 -12.47 9.42 -3.37
CA LEU A 77 -12.53 9.68 -1.93
C LEU A 77 -13.94 9.44 -1.37
N GLY A 78 -14.99 9.79 -2.12
CA GLY A 78 -16.38 9.49 -1.76
C GLY A 78 -16.64 8.00 -1.56
N TYR A 79 -16.22 7.15 -2.51
CA TYR A 79 -16.35 5.70 -2.39
C TYR A 79 -15.53 5.13 -1.23
N LEU A 80 -14.30 5.61 -1.06
CA LEU A 80 -13.40 5.17 0.00
C LEU A 80 -13.90 5.54 1.41
N VAL A 81 -14.53 6.71 1.57
CA VAL A 81 -15.13 7.13 2.85
C VAL A 81 -16.43 6.36 3.15
N GLN A 82 -17.25 6.05 2.14
CA GLN A 82 -18.50 5.29 2.33
C GLN A 82 -18.27 3.81 2.66
N ARG A 83 -17.05 3.29 2.46
CA ARG A 83 -16.65 1.92 2.77
C ARG A 83 -17.11 1.47 4.17
N SER A 84 -16.92 2.32 5.18
CA SER A 84 -17.18 2.00 6.59
C SER A 84 -18.65 2.05 7.00
N ILE A 85 -19.56 2.52 6.14
CA ILE A 85 -20.99 2.69 6.46
C ILE A 85 -21.91 2.07 5.37
N GLY A 86 -21.35 1.60 4.26
CA GLY A 86 -22.12 0.99 3.18
C GLY A 86 -21.31 0.03 2.35
N TYR A 87 -20.73 0.54 1.25
CA TYR A 87 -20.15 -0.24 0.16
C TYR A 87 -19.12 -1.32 0.61
N GLY A 88 -18.34 -1.06 1.65
CA GLY A 88 -17.29 -1.96 2.11
C GLY A 88 -17.62 -2.82 3.32
N LEU A 89 -18.86 -2.85 3.81
CA LEU A 89 -19.19 -3.64 5.00
C LEU A 89 -18.98 -5.16 4.78
N LEU A 90 -19.12 -5.65 3.54
CA LEU A 90 -18.80 -7.05 3.20
C LEU A 90 -17.29 -7.35 3.21
N TRP A 91 -16.46 -6.30 3.13
CA TRP A 91 -15.00 -6.42 3.23
C TRP A 91 -14.52 -6.54 4.68
N GLN A 92 -15.32 -6.09 5.64
CA GLN A 92 -15.01 -6.21 7.06
C GLN A 92 -14.98 -7.69 7.46
N GLY A 93 -13.80 -8.14 7.86
CA GLY A 93 -13.57 -9.53 8.29
C GLY A 93 -13.36 -10.55 7.15
N SER A 94 -13.50 -10.16 5.88
CA SER A 94 -13.02 -10.98 4.76
C SER A 94 -11.56 -10.64 4.44
N VAL A 95 -10.78 -11.66 4.06
CA VAL A 95 -9.39 -11.49 3.62
C VAL A 95 -9.39 -11.05 2.16
N GLU A 96 -8.63 -10.01 1.85
CA GLU A 96 -8.37 -9.60 0.45
C GLU A 96 -7.24 -10.46 -0.11
N ASP A 97 -7.58 -11.38 -1.00
CA ASP A 97 -6.66 -12.34 -1.61
C ASP A 97 -7.17 -12.73 -3.01
N SER A 98 -6.25 -13.00 -3.93
CA SER A 98 -6.54 -13.50 -5.29
C SER A 98 -6.65 -15.03 -5.34
N GLY A 99 -6.58 -15.71 -4.19
CA GLY A 99 -6.74 -17.16 -4.06
C GLY A 99 -5.47 -17.96 -4.37
N SER A 100 -4.31 -17.29 -4.47
CA SER A 100 -3.01 -17.92 -4.60
C SER A 100 -2.51 -18.44 -3.24
N VAL A 101 -1.89 -19.63 -3.25
CA VAL A 101 -1.42 -20.37 -2.05
C VAL A 101 -0.67 -19.44 -1.07
N PRO A 102 -0.97 -19.50 0.25
CA PRO A 102 -0.44 -18.53 1.21
C PRO A 102 1.08 -18.68 1.33
N VAL A 103 1.82 -17.68 0.83
CA VAL A 103 3.18 -17.43 1.31
C VAL A 103 3.01 -16.84 2.70
N VAL A 104 3.12 -17.70 3.72
CA VAL A 104 3.07 -17.31 5.12
C VAL A 104 4.26 -16.41 5.42
N ARG A 105 4.01 -15.11 5.35
CA ARG A 105 4.29 -14.19 6.45
C ARG A 105 2.96 -13.48 6.69
N GLU A 106 2.46 -13.50 7.92
CA GLU A 106 1.53 -12.45 8.34
C GLU A 106 2.29 -11.15 8.11
N ALA A 107 2.06 -10.50 6.96
CA ALA A 107 2.84 -9.38 6.51
C ALA A 107 2.47 -8.19 7.40
N ASP A 108 3.05 -8.07 8.59
CA ASP A 108 2.86 -6.96 9.53
C ASP A 108 1.43 -6.38 9.59
N GLY A 109 0.38 -7.19 9.54
CA GLY A 109 -1.01 -6.73 9.52
C GLY A 109 -1.54 -6.17 8.19
N PHE A 110 -0.96 -6.51 7.04
CA PHE A 110 -1.48 -6.26 5.70
C PHE A 110 -2.29 -7.45 5.17
N SER A 111 -3.18 -7.21 4.21
CA SER A 111 -3.77 -8.27 3.38
C SER A 111 -2.72 -8.86 2.43
N PRO A 112 -2.91 -10.11 1.94
CA PRO A 112 -2.05 -10.70 0.90
C PRO A 112 -1.83 -9.78 -0.32
N LEU A 113 -2.87 -9.15 -0.86
CA LEU A 113 -2.72 -8.26 -2.02
C LEU A 113 -2.02 -6.94 -1.68
N ALA A 114 -2.24 -6.39 -0.49
CA ALA A 114 -1.51 -5.21 -0.05
C ALA A 114 -0.02 -5.50 0.14
N ALA A 115 0.33 -6.65 0.73
CA ALA A 115 1.72 -7.08 0.89
C ALA A 115 2.40 -7.29 -0.48
N GLY A 116 1.75 -8.03 -1.39
CA GLY A 116 2.26 -8.24 -2.74
C GLY A 116 2.44 -6.93 -3.53
N ALA A 117 1.53 -5.97 -3.36
CA ALA A 117 1.66 -4.66 -3.99
C ALA A 117 2.86 -3.87 -3.45
N LEU A 118 3.14 -3.92 -2.14
CA LEU A 118 4.33 -3.29 -1.56
C LEU A 118 5.63 -3.94 -2.05
N GLU A 119 5.68 -5.27 -2.12
CA GLU A 119 6.82 -6.00 -2.66
C GLU A 119 7.07 -5.65 -4.13
N TYR A 120 6.00 -5.60 -4.94
CA TYR A 120 6.08 -5.20 -6.34
C TYR A 120 6.55 -3.75 -6.49
N ALA A 121 6.07 -2.83 -5.66
CA ALA A 121 6.50 -1.42 -5.68
C ALA A 121 8.02 -1.31 -5.42
N CYS A 122 8.54 -2.05 -4.43
CA CYS A 122 9.97 -2.12 -4.16
C CYS A 122 10.77 -2.74 -5.32
N ALA A 123 10.26 -3.80 -5.94
CA ALA A 123 10.90 -4.41 -7.12
C ALA A 123 10.95 -3.44 -8.31
N ARG A 124 9.86 -2.69 -8.51
CA ARG A 124 9.77 -1.64 -9.53
C ARG A 124 10.79 -0.53 -9.30
N ALA A 125 10.92 -0.06 -8.06
CA ALA A 125 11.89 0.98 -7.71
C ALA A 125 13.34 0.50 -7.86
N ALA A 126 13.64 -0.73 -7.45
CA ALA A 126 14.95 -1.36 -7.65
C ALA A 126 15.35 -1.43 -9.13
N SER A 127 14.39 -1.71 -10.03
CA SER A 127 14.65 -1.76 -11.47
C SER A 127 15.12 -0.42 -12.08
N ARG A 128 14.91 0.71 -11.38
CA ARG A 128 15.41 2.04 -11.76
C ARG A 128 16.79 2.38 -11.20
N GLY A 129 17.41 1.47 -10.44
CA GLY A 129 18.75 1.65 -9.87
C GLY A 129 18.76 1.77 -8.34
N ASP A 130 18.05 0.88 -7.66
CA ASP A 130 17.97 0.81 -6.18
C ASP A 130 17.43 2.08 -5.51
N GLU A 131 16.56 2.82 -6.20
CA GLU A 131 15.85 3.94 -5.60
C GLU A 131 14.79 3.44 -4.60
N PRO A 132 14.49 4.21 -3.53
CA PRO A 132 13.37 3.92 -2.67
C PRO A 132 12.04 3.96 -3.44
N ALA A 133 11.13 3.04 -3.12
CA ALA A 133 9.80 3.01 -3.70
C ALA A 133 9.01 4.27 -3.36
N ARG A 134 8.35 4.83 -4.37
CA ARG A 134 7.48 6.00 -4.28
C ARG A 134 6.01 5.60 -4.27
N GLY A 135 5.11 6.51 -3.90
CA GLY A 135 3.68 6.24 -3.92
C GLY A 135 3.14 5.89 -5.31
N VAL A 136 3.73 6.45 -6.38
CA VAL A 136 3.39 6.06 -7.76
C VAL A 136 3.78 4.62 -8.10
N ASP A 137 4.83 4.07 -7.47
CA ASP A 137 5.19 2.66 -7.63
C ASP A 137 4.17 1.75 -6.97
N LEU A 138 3.71 2.13 -5.77
CA LEU A 138 2.63 1.42 -5.08
C LEU A 138 1.30 1.53 -5.83
N LEU A 139 0.97 2.69 -6.39
CA LEU A 139 -0.23 2.85 -7.21
C LEU A 139 -0.19 1.94 -8.45
N ALA A 140 0.96 1.88 -9.15
CA ALA A 140 1.14 0.97 -10.27
C ALA A 140 0.98 -0.49 -9.83
N ALA A 141 1.61 -0.88 -8.72
CA ALA A 141 1.53 -2.22 -8.17
C ALA A 141 0.08 -2.66 -7.86
N ILE A 142 -0.70 -1.77 -7.22
CA ILE A 142 -2.12 -2.01 -6.90
C ILE A 142 -2.93 -2.29 -8.18
N CYS A 143 -2.64 -1.59 -9.28
CA CYS A 143 -3.39 -1.72 -10.51
C CYS A 143 -3.16 -3.06 -11.26
N VAL A 144 -2.16 -3.84 -10.87
CA VAL A 144 -1.82 -5.10 -11.53
C VAL A 144 -2.86 -6.19 -11.25
N ASP A 145 -3.39 -6.24 -10.03
CA ASP A 145 -4.33 -7.29 -9.63
C ASP A 145 -5.77 -6.78 -9.62
N LYS A 146 -6.60 -7.35 -10.51
CA LYS A 146 -8.02 -6.98 -10.64
C LYS A 146 -8.87 -7.31 -9.41
N ASP A 147 -8.42 -8.25 -8.58
CA ASP A 147 -9.15 -8.71 -7.40
C ASP A 147 -8.82 -7.87 -6.15
N ALA A 148 -7.90 -6.89 -6.29
CA ALA A 148 -7.66 -5.86 -5.28
C ALA A 148 -8.90 -4.99 -5.06
N ARG A 149 -9.25 -4.76 -3.79
CA ARG A 149 -10.35 -3.87 -3.39
C ARG A 149 -10.15 -2.45 -3.91
N ALA A 150 -8.91 -1.97 -3.98
CA ALA A 150 -8.60 -0.70 -4.60
C ALA A 150 -9.00 -0.65 -6.08
N VAL A 151 -8.82 -1.74 -6.84
CA VAL A 151 -9.27 -1.81 -8.24
C VAL A 151 -10.79 -1.83 -8.31
N GLU A 152 -11.46 -2.51 -7.37
CA GLU A 152 -12.92 -2.47 -7.24
C GLU A 152 -13.47 -1.05 -6.98
N VAL A 153 -12.74 -0.25 -6.19
CA VAL A 153 -13.04 1.17 -5.92
C VAL A 153 -12.79 2.03 -7.17
N LEU A 154 -11.66 1.82 -7.84
CA LEU A 154 -11.30 2.55 -9.06
C LEU A 154 -12.39 2.36 -10.13
N ASP A 155 -12.82 1.12 -10.37
CA ASP A 155 -13.88 0.78 -11.33
C ASP A 155 -15.20 1.49 -11.01
N ARG A 156 -15.64 1.46 -9.74
CA ARG A 156 -16.85 2.17 -9.31
C ARG A 156 -16.78 3.68 -9.43
N ALA A 157 -15.59 4.26 -9.33
CA ALA A 157 -15.36 5.68 -9.57
C ALA A 157 -15.22 6.04 -11.06
N GLY A 158 -15.30 5.04 -11.96
CA GLY A 158 -15.13 5.18 -13.40
C GLY A 158 -13.68 5.33 -13.82
N VAL A 159 -12.74 4.72 -13.09
CA VAL A 159 -11.31 4.73 -13.39
C VAL A 159 -10.86 3.33 -13.77
N ASP A 160 -10.45 3.15 -15.03
CA ASP A 160 -9.89 1.90 -15.49
C ASP A 160 -8.45 1.72 -14.95
N ALA A 161 -8.22 0.66 -14.19
CA ALA A 161 -6.93 0.39 -13.56
C ALA A 161 -5.83 0.06 -14.57
N ARG A 162 -6.15 -0.54 -15.72
CA ARG A 162 -5.17 -0.84 -16.77
C ARG A 162 -4.76 0.42 -17.51
N GLU A 163 -5.70 1.31 -17.79
CA GLU A 163 -5.39 2.63 -18.36
C GLU A 163 -4.55 3.46 -17.38
N LEU A 164 -4.88 3.41 -16.08
CA LEU A 164 -4.12 4.08 -15.04
C LEU A 164 -2.68 3.54 -14.95
N TYR A 165 -2.51 2.21 -14.97
CA TYR A 165 -1.19 1.57 -15.00
C TYR A 165 -0.39 2.01 -16.23
N ALA A 166 -0.98 1.90 -17.43
CA ALA A 166 -0.32 2.29 -18.68
C ALA A 166 0.09 3.77 -18.68
N ARG A 167 -0.72 4.64 -18.09
CA ARG A 167 -0.39 6.05 -17.91
C ARG A 167 0.85 6.24 -17.03
N ILE A 168 0.93 5.52 -15.90
CA ILE A 168 2.10 5.57 -15.02
C ILE A 168 3.36 5.10 -15.76
N GLU A 169 3.28 4.02 -16.53
CA GLU A 169 4.40 3.52 -17.35
C GLU A 169 4.84 4.51 -18.44
N SER A 170 3.89 5.24 -19.02
CA SER A 170 4.16 6.17 -20.12
C SER A 170 4.73 7.52 -19.66
N ARG A 171 4.70 7.80 -18.36
CA ARG A 171 5.12 9.10 -17.83
C ARG A 171 6.64 9.16 -17.90
N PRO A 172 7.22 10.15 -18.61
CA PRO A 172 8.66 10.33 -18.57
C PRO A 172 9.06 10.58 -17.12
N GLU A 173 10.04 9.82 -16.63
CA GLU A 173 10.73 10.15 -15.38
C GLU A 173 11.27 11.56 -15.57
N ASN A 174 10.66 12.55 -14.92
CA ASN A 174 11.08 13.94 -15.04
C ASN A 174 12.50 14.03 -14.47
N TYR A 175 13.48 13.91 -15.36
CA TYR A 175 14.88 14.18 -15.10
C TYR A 175 15.00 15.68 -14.82
N ALA A 176 14.89 16.07 -13.56
CA ALA A 176 15.48 17.31 -13.08
C ALA A 176 16.99 17.09 -13.00
N HIS A 177 17.65 17.06 -14.16
CA HIS A 177 19.05 17.38 -14.26
C HIS A 177 19.17 18.88 -14.00
N ASP A 178 19.14 19.29 -12.73
CA ASP A 178 19.64 20.60 -12.35
C ASP A 178 21.18 20.50 -12.31
N CYS A 179 21.76 20.32 -13.49
CA CYS A 179 23.14 20.69 -13.76
C CYS A 179 23.12 22.09 -14.38
N GLY A 180 23.31 23.10 -13.55
CA GLY A 180 23.65 24.45 -13.97
C GLY A 180 24.29 25.18 -12.79
N CYS A 181 25.62 25.14 -12.69
CA CYS A 181 26.56 26.20 -13.09
C CYS A 181 26.90 27.11 -11.91
#